data_AF-A0A832FW86-F1
#
_entry.id   AF-A0A832FW86-F1
#
_cell.length_a   1.000
_cell.length_b   1.000
_cell.length_c   1.000
_cell.angle_alpha   90.00
_cell.angle_beta   90.00
_cell.angle_gamma   90.00
#
_symmetry.space_group_name_H-M   'P 1'
#
loop_
_entity.id
_entity.type
_entity.pdbx_description
1 polymer ?
#
loop_
_entity_poly.entity_id
_entity_poly.type
_entity_poly.pdbx_seq_one_letter_code
_entity_poly.pdbx_strand_id
1 'polypeptide(L)'
;MRIAKIAFSGTAEEFKQVAHMFASEAEGTAEVPVPRGNGETSADATVTFVRPLLTRRRIANGQLAIFKALYEAGDQGLSKARLAAATNRTEKQIHGVMGALGRRINHTGGIDEVHPAGGTGALLECLPIDGEMRYVMRPQLRKVLEDLKIVSPQAAR
;
A
#
# COMPACT_ATOMS: atom_id res chain seq x y z
N MET A 1 3.95 19.30 -31.81
CA MET A 1 5.09 19.10 -30.89
C MET A 1 4.54 19.15 -29.47
N ARG A 2 4.69 18.09 -28.66
CA ARG A 2 4.06 17.97 -27.33
C ARG A 2 5.16 17.84 -26.27
N ILE A 3 5.21 18.77 -25.32
CA ILE A 3 6.12 18.67 -24.17
C ILE A 3 5.45 17.77 -23.14
N ALA A 4 6.04 16.60 -22.87
CA ALA A 4 5.42 15.57 -22.02
C ALA A 4 5.88 15.63 -20.55
N LYS A 5 6.92 16.41 -20.22
CA LYS A 5 7.45 16.48 -18.85
C LYS A 5 8.23 17.77 -18.63
N ILE A 6 7.88 18.51 -17.58
CA ILE A 6 8.66 19.64 -17.05
C ILE A 6 9.04 19.27 -15.61
N ALA A 7 10.33 19.33 -15.29
CA ALA A 7 10.85 19.06 -13.95
C ALA A 7 11.79 20.21 -13.53
N PHE A 8 11.71 20.61 -12.26
CA PHE A 8 12.56 21.65 -11.68
C PHE A 8 13.48 21.05 -10.62
N SER A 9 14.75 21.45 -10.63
CA SER A 9 15.72 21.11 -9.58
C SER A 9 16.44 22.39 -9.16
N GLY A 10 16.22 22.78 -7.91
CA GLY A 10 16.71 24.01 -7.32
C GLY A 10 16.20 24.16 -5.89
N THR A 11 16.55 25.26 -5.25
CA THR A 11 16.11 25.59 -3.89
C THR A 11 14.65 26.07 -3.87
N ALA A 12 14.04 26.07 -2.68
CA ALA A 12 12.66 26.51 -2.50
C ALA A 12 12.45 27.99 -2.89
N GLU A 13 13.46 28.84 -2.72
CA GLU A 13 13.40 30.25 -3.12
C GLU A 13 13.45 30.41 -4.64
N GLU A 14 14.25 29.61 -5.34
CA GLU A 14 14.32 29.62 -6.81
C GLU A 14 13.02 29.09 -7.44
N PHE A 15 12.36 28.13 -6.79
CA PHE A 15 11.09 27.60 -7.27
C PHE A 15 9.98 28.66 -7.34
N LYS A 16 9.94 29.63 -6.41
CA LYS A 16 8.93 30.70 -6.41
C LYS A 16 8.93 31.52 -7.70
N GLN A 17 10.10 31.67 -8.34
CA GLN A 17 10.25 32.44 -9.58
C GLN A 17 9.63 31.72 -10.77
N VAL A 18 9.66 30.39 -10.78
CA VAL A 18 9.20 29.55 -11.91
C VAL A 18 7.86 28.86 -11.65
N ALA A 19 7.28 29.04 -10.46
CA ALA A 19 6.01 28.41 -10.05
C ALA A 19 4.85 28.70 -11.02
N HIS A 20 4.84 29.87 -11.66
CA HIS A 20 3.85 30.25 -12.66
C HIS A 20 3.85 29.35 -13.90
N MET A 21 4.96 28.66 -14.21
CA MET A 21 5.05 27.69 -15.31
C MET A 21 4.38 26.35 -14.98
N PHE A 22 4.12 26.08 -13.69
CA PHE A 22 3.51 24.84 -13.21
C PHE A 22 2.04 25.01 -12.80
N ALA A 23 1.55 26.26 -12.72
CA ALA A 23 0.17 26.55 -12.37
C ALA A 23 -0.70 26.56 -13.65
N SER A 24 -1.31 25.43 -14.00
CA SER A 24 -2.53 25.44 -14.81
C SER A 24 -3.74 25.52 -13.87
N GLU A 25 -4.60 26.51 -14.12
CA GLU A 25 -5.79 26.91 -13.35
C GLU A 25 -6.59 25.77 -12.70
N ALA A 26 -6.60 25.72 -11.36
CA ALA A 26 -7.79 25.53 -10.53
C ALA A 26 -7.41 25.70 -9.05
N GLU A 27 -8.17 26.54 -8.36
CA GLU A 27 -7.99 27.01 -7.00
C GLU A 27 -8.27 25.93 -5.93
N GLY A 28 -7.56 26.03 -4.80
CA GLY A 28 -8.11 25.75 -3.47
C GLY A 28 -8.13 24.30 -2.98
N THR A 29 -7.03 23.80 -2.42
CA THR A 29 -6.88 23.33 -1.02
C THR A 29 -5.53 22.64 -0.86
N ALA A 30 -4.85 22.91 0.25
CA ALA A 30 -3.56 22.36 0.59
C ALA A 30 -3.66 20.85 0.91
N GLU A 31 -3.59 19.99 -0.10
CA GLU A 31 -3.21 18.60 0.06
C GLU A 31 -1.70 18.48 -0.15
N VAL A 32 -1.00 17.96 0.86
CA VAL A 32 0.39 17.54 0.70
C VAL A 32 0.41 16.45 -0.38
N PRO A 33 1.11 16.64 -1.51
CA PRO A 33 1.16 15.61 -2.54
C PRO A 33 2.06 14.49 -2.02
N VAL A 34 1.45 13.45 -1.46
CA VAL A 34 2.08 12.13 -1.39
C VAL A 34 2.38 11.73 -2.83
N PRO A 35 3.65 11.42 -3.19
CA PRO A 35 4.00 11.12 -4.56
C PRO A 35 3.22 9.86 -4.98
N ARG A 36 2.21 10.06 -5.83
CA ARG A 36 1.56 8.99 -6.57
C ARG A 36 2.62 8.41 -7.49
N GLY A 37 3.14 7.25 -7.11
CA GLY A 37 3.99 6.44 -7.97
C GLY A 37 3.19 5.97 -9.16
N ASN A 38 3.11 6.79 -10.22
CA ASN A 38 2.73 6.36 -11.55
C ASN A 38 3.93 5.62 -12.16
N GLY A 39 4.06 4.35 -11.81
CA GLY A 39 4.72 3.35 -12.62
C GLY A 39 3.72 2.21 -12.73
N GLU A 40 3.18 1.97 -13.91
CA GLU A 40 2.34 0.80 -14.20
C GLU A 40 3.19 -0.46 -14.01
N THR A 41 3.37 -0.86 -12.76
CA THR A 41 3.85 -2.18 -12.40
C THR A 41 2.75 -3.13 -12.81
N SER A 42 3.04 -4.02 -13.77
CA SER A 42 2.08 -5.02 -14.20
C SER A 42 1.57 -5.81 -12.99
N ALA A 43 0.25 -6.01 -12.89
CA ALA A 43 -0.35 -6.79 -11.82
C ALA A 43 0.31 -8.17 -11.68
N ASP A 44 0.79 -8.74 -12.79
CA ASP A 44 1.51 -10.02 -12.81
C ASP A 44 2.90 -9.95 -12.16
N ALA A 45 3.62 -8.82 -12.31
CA ALA A 45 4.91 -8.61 -11.64
C ALA A 45 4.72 -8.56 -10.12
N THR A 46 3.70 -7.84 -9.64
CA THR A 46 3.36 -7.80 -8.22
C THR A 46 2.96 -9.17 -7.69
N VAL A 47 2.14 -9.95 -8.41
CA VAL A 47 1.79 -11.33 -8.01
C VAL A 47 3.04 -12.22 -7.93
N THR A 48 3.95 -12.09 -8.91
CA THR A 48 5.22 -12.81 -8.96
C THR A 48 6.14 -12.44 -7.79
N PHE A 49 6.10 -11.19 -7.31
CA PHE A 49 6.79 -10.76 -6.10
C PHE A 49 6.12 -11.25 -4.79
N VAL A 50 4.80 -11.19 -4.70
CA VAL A 50 4.06 -11.54 -3.47
C VAL A 50 4.17 -13.03 -3.16
N ARG A 51 4.23 -13.90 -4.18
CA ARG A 51 4.36 -15.35 -3.98
C ARG A 51 5.60 -15.74 -3.15
N PRO A 52 6.84 -15.41 -3.55
CA PRO A 52 8.03 -15.69 -2.74
C PRO A 52 8.03 -14.91 -1.43
N LEU A 53 7.46 -13.70 -1.38
CA LEU A 53 7.29 -12.96 -0.12
C LEU A 53 6.54 -13.81 0.92
N LEU A 54 5.44 -14.46 0.52
CA LEU A 54 4.60 -15.28 1.39
C LEU A 54 5.18 -16.68 1.67
N THR A 55 5.92 -17.28 0.73
CA THR A 55 6.37 -18.68 0.83
C THR A 55 7.82 -18.87 1.28
N ARG A 56 8.73 -17.91 1.06
CA ARG A 56 10.17 -18.06 1.37
C ARG A 56 10.46 -18.35 2.85
N ARG A 57 9.56 -17.94 3.75
CA ARG A 57 9.60 -18.16 5.19
C ARG A 57 8.17 -18.24 5.71
N ARG A 58 7.97 -18.99 6.79
CA ARG A 58 6.67 -19.04 7.48
C ARG A 58 6.16 -17.63 7.80
N ILE A 59 4.91 -17.36 7.45
CA ILE A 59 4.22 -16.11 7.79
C ILE A 59 4.06 -16.05 9.32
N ALA A 60 4.54 -14.97 9.94
CA ALA A 60 4.37 -14.77 11.38
C ALA A 60 2.88 -14.64 11.73
N ASN A 61 2.45 -15.21 12.86
CA ASN A 61 1.03 -15.27 13.25
C ASN A 61 0.34 -13.89 13.26
N GLY A 62 1.06 -12.82 13.64
CA GLY A 62 0.52 -11.46 13.59
C GLY A 62 0.28 -10.95 12.17
N GLN A 63 1.19 -11.22 11.24
CA GLN A 63 1.02 -10.84 9.84
C GLN A 63 -0.12 -11.63 9.20
N LEU A 64 -0.21 -12.93 9.50
CA LEU A 64 -1.30 -13.77 9.04
C LEU A 64 -2.67 -13.30 9.55
N ALA A 65 -2.76 -12.90 10.82
CA ALA A 65 -3.98 -12.36 11.40
C ALA A 65 -4.42 -11.07 10.70
N ILE A 66 -3.49 -10.16 10.40
CA ILE A 66 -3.78 -8.95 9.61
C ILE A 66 -4.30 -9.32 8.22
N PHE A 67 -3.64 -10.25 7.51
CA PHE A 67 -4.08 -10.67 6.19
C PHE A 67 -5.50 -11.25 6.20
N LYS A 68 -5.82 -12.12 7.17
CA LYS A 68 -7.16 -12.69 7.30
C LYS A 68 -8.22 -11.62 7.61
N ALA A 69 -7.94 -10.75 8.58
CA ALA A 69 -8.87 -9.68 8.96
C ALA A 69 -9.15 -8.72 7.79
N LEU A 70 -8.13 -8.33 7.02
CA LEU A 70 -8.30 -7.46 5.85
C LEU A 70 -8.95 -8.20 4.67
N TYR A 71 -8.71 -9.50 4.51
CA TYR A 71 -9.38 -10.30 3.51
C TYR A 71 -10.89 -10.36 3.77
N GLU A 72 -11.27 -10.62 5.03
CA GLU A 72 -12.66 -10.68 5.51
C GLU A 72 -13.37 -9.33 5.42
N ALA A 73 -12.67 -8.23 5.67
CA ALA A 73 -13.22 -6.89 5.57
C ALA A 73 -13.50 -6.44 4.12
N GLY A 74 -12.94 -7.14 3.12
CA GLY A 74 -13.15 -6.79 1.72
C GLY A 74 -12.68 -5.37 1.39
N ASP A 75 -13.44 -4.71 0.51
CA ASP A 75 -13.15 -3.35 0.07
C ASP A 75 -13.50 -2.28 1.12
N GLN A 76 -14.23 -2.66 2.18
CA GLN A 76 -14.51 -1.76 3.30
C GLN A 76 -13.28 -1.47 4.16
N GLY A 77 -12.28 -2.37 4.09
CA GLY A 77 -11.05 -2.26 4.85
C GLY A 77 -11.26 -2.24 6.37
N LEU A 78 -10.17 -2.01 7.10
CA LEU A 78 -10.22 -1.82 8.55
C LEU A 78 -9.39 -0.61 8.94
N SER A 79 -9.96 0.23 9.78
CA SER A 79 -9.15 1.22 10.48
C SER A 79 -8.19 0.55 11.45
N LYS A 80 -7.20 1.30 11.94
CA LYS A 80 -6.20 0.75 12.85
C LYS A 80 -6.82 0.19 14.14
N ALA A 81 -7.81 0.89 14.70
CA ALA A 81 -8.53 0.44 15.90
C ALA A 81 -9.32 -0.85 15.62
N ARG A 82 -10.03 -0.93 14.49
CA ARG A 82 -10.78 -2.12 14.10
C ARG A 82 -9.87 -3.31 13.79
N LEU A 83 -8.71 -3.07 13.15
CA LEU A 83 -7.70 -4.09 12.90
C LEU A 83 -7.09 -4.62 14.20
N ALA A 84 -6.87 -3.75 15.18
CA ALA A 84 -6.42 -4.13 16.52
C ALA A 84 -7.46 -5.06 17.19
N ALA A 85 -8.74 -4.67 17.18
CA ALA A 85 -9.83 -5.48 17.72
C ALA A 85 -9.97 -6.83 17.00
N ALA A 86 -10.01 -6.84 15.67
CA ALA A 86 -10.18 -8.05 14.85
C ALA A 86 -9.04 -9.07 15.02
N THR A 87 -7.86 -8.60 15.43
CA THR A 87 -6.68 -9.46 15.63
C THR A 87 -6.36 -9.70 17.11
N ASN A 88 -7.23 -9.31 18.04
CA ASN A 88 -7.03 -9.37 19.49
C ASN A 88 -5.66 -8.80 19.92
N ARG A 89 -5.37 -7.59 19.46
CA ARG A 89 -4.11 -6.86 19.70
C ARG A 89 -4.40 -5.43 20.11
N THR A 90 -3.41 -4.79 20.73
CA THR A 90 -3.42 -3.34 20.92
C THR A 90 -2.94 -2.64 19.64
N GLU A 91 -3.30 -1.37 19.47
CA GLU A 91 -2.78 -0.57 18.35
C GLU A 91 -1.26 -0.48 18.31
N LYS A 92 -0.61 -0.46 19.49
CA LYS A 92 0.86 -0.49 19.60
C LYS A 92 1.42 -1.81 19.05
N GLN A 93 0.76 -2.93 19.33
CA GLN A 93 1.15 -4.22 18.76
C GLN A 93 0.92 -4.26 17.24
N ILE A 94 -0.16 -3.65 16.74
CA ILE A 94 -0.38 -3.50 15.29
C ILE A 94 0.78 -2.77 14.62
N HIS A 95 1.25 -1.65 15.19
CA HIS A 95 2.45 -0.96 14.67
C HIS A 95 3.67 -1.89 14.60
N GLY A 96 3.91 -2.70 15.64
CA GLY A 96 4.99 -3.67 15.66
C GLY A 96 4.86 -4.72 14.55
N VAL A 97 3.66 -5.23 14.31
CA VAL A 97 3.39 -6.20 13.24
C VAL A 97 3.56 -5.55 11.86
N MET A 98 3.06 -4.34 11.64
CA MET A 98 3.21 -3.59 10.38
C MET A 98 4.68 -3.28 10.10
N GLY A 99 5.46 -2.87 11.10
CA GLY A 99 6.90 -2.65 10.94
C GLY A 99 7.69 -3.94 10.64
N ALA A 100 7.30 -5.07 11.27
CA ALA A 100 7.86 -6.38 10.92
C ALA A 100 7.45 -6.82 9.49
N LEU A 101 6.23 -6.50 9.05
CA LEU A 101 5.77 -6.76 7.70
C LEU A 101 6.54 -5.91 6.68
N GLY A 102 6.72 -4.61 6.92
CA GLY A 102 7.52 -3.73 6.07
C GLY A 102 8.95 -4.24 5.89
N ARG A 103 9.61 -4.66 6.99
CA ARG A 103 10.94 -5.30 6.92
C ARG A 103 10.94 -6.59 6.11
N ARG A 104 9.91 -7.43 6.26
CA ARG A 104 9.75 -8.65 5.47
C ARG A 104 9.63 -8.33 3.97
N ILE A 105 8.86 -7.30 3.62
CA ILE A 105 8.68 -6.84 2.24
C ILE A 105 10.00 -6.35 1.68
N ASN A 106 10.67 -5.44 2.36
CA ASN A 106 11.92 -4.83 1.89
C ASN A 106 13.08 -5.84 1.79
N HIS A 107 13.06 -6.92 2.58
CA HIS A 107 14.04 -8.00 2.48
C HIS A 107 13.61 -9.14 1.54
N THR A 108 12.63 -8.90 0.66
CA THR A 108 12.28 -9.80 -0.44
C THR A 108 12.81 -9.18 -1.73
N GLY A 109 13.59 -9.93 -2.50
CA GLY A 109 14.13 -9.42 -3.78
C GLY A 109 13.00 -9.06 -4.76
N GLY A 110 13.25 -8.06 -5.61
CA GLY A 110 12.29 -7.56 -6.60
C GLY A 110 11.32 -6.50 -6.07
N ILE A 111 11.45 -6.03 -4.82
CA ILE A 111 10.59 -4.98 -4.27
C ILE A 111 10.70 -3.66 -5.06
N ASP A 112 11.90 -3.28 -5.49
CA ASP A 112 12.14 -2.01 -6.20
C ASP A 112 11.46 -1.97 -7.58
N GLU A 113 11.24 -3.14 -8.18
CA GLU A 113 10.55 -3.29 -9.46
C GLU A 113 9.04 -3.15 -9.34
N VAL A 114 8.47 -3.43 -8.15
CA VAL A 114 7.01 -3.45 -7.95
C VAL A 114 6.48 -2.32 -7.07
N HIS A 115 7.32 -1.78 -6.19
CA HIS A 115 6.98 -0.66 -5.32
C HIS A 115 8.26 0.03 -4.84
N PRO A 116 8.79 1.04 -5.58
CA PRO A 116 10.09 1.66 -5.31
C PRO A 116 10.28 2.25 -3.92
N ALA A 117 9.19 2.67 -3.26
CA ALA A 117 9.23 3.16 -1.87
C ALA A 117 9.23 2.01 -0.83
N GLY A 118 9.05 0.77 -1.27
CA GLY A 118 8.93 -0.42 -0.44
C GLY A 118 7.78 -0.37 0.56
N GLY A 119 7.90 -1.18 1.61
CA GLY A 119 7.03 -1.17 2.77
C GLY A 119 5.66 -1.79 2.53
N THR A 120 4.76 -1.60 3.50
CA THR A 120 3.42 -2.21 3.48
C THR A 120 2.55 -1.71 2.34
N GLY A 121 2.88 -0.56 1.73
CA GLY A 121 2.20 0.00 0.55
C GLY A 121 2.18 -0.94 -0.66
N ALA A 122 3.17 -1.85 -0.76
CA ALA A 122 3.23 -2.87 -1.80
C ALA A 122 2.08 -3.91 -1.70
N LEU A 123 1.49 -4.06 -0.52
CA LEU A 123 0.46 -5.07 -0.24
C LEU A 123 -0.89 -4.47 0.19
N LEU A 124 -0.85 -3.32 0.85
CA LEU A 124 -1.98 -2.67 1.49
C LEU A 124 -2.09 -1.22 1.02
N GLU A 125 -3.30 -0.76 0.82
CA GLU A 125 -3.61 0.65 0.58
C GLU A 125 -4.18 1.26 1.85
N CYS A 126 -3.98 2.56 2.05
CA CYS A 126 -4.60 3.33 3.13
C CYS A 126 -5.53 4.35 2.47
N LEU A 127 -6.83 4.08 2.51
CA LEU A 127 -7.84 4.86 1.79
C LEU A 127 -8.78 5.55 2.78
N PRO A 128 -9.25 6.77 2.48
CA PRO A 128 -10.33 7.38 3.23
C PRO A 128 -11.66 6.71 2.85
N ILE A 129 -12.28 5.99 3.80
CA ILE A 129 -13.59 5.33 3.64
C ILE A 129 -14.50 5.79 4.78
N ASP A 130 -15.62 6.41 4.44
CA ASP A 130 -16.56 7.04 5.39
C ASP A 130 -15.90 8.05 6.34
N GLY A 131 -14.92 8.82 5.84
CA GLY A 131 -14.19 9.81 6.65
C GLY A 131 -13.14 9.22 7.60
N GLU A 132 -12.87 7.92 7.53
CA GLU A 132 -11.85 7.24 8.34
C GLU A 132 -10.76 6.64 7.44
N MET A 133 -9.49 6.78 7.83
CA MET A 133 -8.40 6.10 7.12
C MET A 133 -8.44 4.59 7.43
N ARG A 134 -8.63 3.79 6.39
CA ARG A 134 -8.72 2.32 6.49
C ARG A 134 -7.66 1.64 5.64
N TYR A 135 -7.10 0.58 6.18
CA TYR A 135 -6.25 -0.33 5.44
C TYR A 135 -7.11 -1.24 4.57
N VAL A 136 -6.78 -1.33 3.28
CA VAL A 136 -7.43 -2.19 2.30
C VAL A 136 -6.40 -3.12 1.69
N MET A 137 -6.76 -4.40 1.51
CA MET A 137 -5.88 -5.38 0.87
C MET A 137 -5.85 -5.15 -0.64
N ARG A 138 -4.65 -5.03 -1.23
CA ARG A 138 -4.51 -4.96 -2.69
C ARG A 138 -4.96 -6.28 -3.35
N PRO A 139 -5.58 -6.24 -4.55
CA PRO A 139 -6.05 -7.44 -5.25
C PRO A 139 -4.97 -8.50 -5.49
N GLN A 140 -3.72 -8.08 -5.71
CA GLN A 140 -2.60 -8.97 -5.96
C GLN A 140 -2.25 -9.81 -4.73
N LEU A 141 -2.33 -9.22 -3.52
CA LEU A 141 -2.19 -9.98 -2.28
C LEU A 141 -3.35 -10.96 -2.09
N ARG A 142 -4.59 -10.52 -2.35
CA ARG A 142 -5.80 -11.36 -2.27
C ARG A 142 -5.64 -12.62 -3.12
N LYS A 143 -5.33 -12.46 -4.41
CA LYS A 143 -5.13 -13.56 -5.35
C LYS A 143 -4.10 -14.57 -4.85
N VAL A 144 -2.95 -14.11 -4.36
CA VAL A 144 -1.89 -15.02 -3.90
C VAL A 144 -2.29 -15.76 -2.61
N LEU A 145 -3.01 -15.11 -1.70
CA LEU A 145 -3.51 -15.78 -0.48
C LEU A 145 -4.52 -16.89 -0.81
N GLU A 146 -5.38 -16.67 -1.80
CA GLU A 146 -6.33 -17.66 -2.31
C GLU A 146 -5.62 -18.81 -3.02
N ASP A 147 -4.69 -18.51 -3.94
CA ASP A 147 -3.87 -19.52 -4.65
C ASP A 147 -3.11 -20.44 -3.67
N LEU A 148 -2.59 -19.85 -2.59
CA LEU A 148 -1.86 -20.59 -1.54
C LEU A 148 -2.79 -21.26 -0.52
N LYS A 149 -4.12 -21.15 -0.68
CA LYS A 149 -5.15 -21.69 0.23
C LYS A 149 -4.96 -21.24 1.69
N ILE A 150 -4.43 -20.04 1.87
CA ILE A 150 -4.25 -19.40 3.20
C ILE A 150 -5.59 -18.83 3.68
N VAL A 151 -6.40 -18.37 2.73
CA VAL A 151 -7.78 -17.90 2.88
C VAL A 151 -8.64 -18.63 1.84
N SER A 152 -9.96 -18.49 1.94
CA SER A 152 -10.91 -19.07 0.98
C SER A 152 -11.90 -18.01 0.53
N PRO A 153 -12.29 -17.99 -0.76
CA PRO A 153 -13.32 -17.10 -1.28
C PRO A 153 -14.55 -17.14 -0.39
N GLN A 154 -14.99 -15.98 0.09
CA GLN A 154 -16.30 -15.89 0.73
C GLN A 154 -17.36 -16.15 -0.35
N ALA A 155 -18.25 -17.12 -0.10
CA ALA A 155 -19.46 -17.24 -0.91
C ALA A 155 -20.23 -15.93 -0.79
N ALA A 156 -20.59 -15.32 -1.93
CA ALA A 156 -21.45 -14.15 -1.95
C ALA A 156 -22.73 -14.47 -1.15
N ARG A 157 -22.93 -13.74 -0.06
CA ARG A 157 -24.15 -13.81 0.75
C ARG A 157 -25.16 -12.79 0.25
#